data_AF-A0A353CS11-F1
#
_entry.id   AF-A0A353CS11-F1
#
_cell.length_a   1.000
_cell.length_b   1.000
_cell.length_c   1.000
_cell.angle_alpha   90.00
_cell.angle_beta   90.00
_cell.angle_gamma   90.00
#
_symmetry.space_group_name_H-M   'P 1'
#
loop_
_entity.id
_entity.type
_entity.pdbx_description
1 polymer ?
#
loop_
_entity_poly.entity_id
_entity_poly.type
_entity_poly.pdbx_seq_one_letter_code
_entity_poly.pdbx_strand_id
1 'polypeptide(L)'
;MKTLNITFALTLAFTGVLQAKSLERMRAQAENINIDTSSLAKKTASVPRASARPVSADRQQPPAAPEVKASTIPLIAAIVQFFRLLFGANGDIEIANPSTEIPEYEGELEDDTEEESYDEGQTYEPLDESTLPAEPFQQTQQFGLLQQPQAQPQTQQPSFQSGQPSSSAGGPAVPEDLKRKALDYFHANSGKFANKRYIGIVDFAAHSSRDRFWILDLQSGSAHAIHVAHGTGSDPDNDGYATRFSNVPNSRASSLGFYLTGALYTGKHGRSMRLHGLSSTNSNALSRAVVLHDSDYVREGSYRAGRSFGCLAVANSEIANVLASLRGGALIYAGISNSDL
;
A
#
# COMPACT_ATOMS: atom_id res chain seq x y z
N MET A 1 -43.87 16.57 -43.38
CA MET A 1 -43.64 15.20 -42.88
C MET A 1 -42.41 15.22 -41.98
N LYS A 2 -42.62 14.90 -40.68
CA LYS A 2 -41.68 14.40 -39.64
C LYS A 2 -40.41 15.20 -39.25
N THR A 3 -40.55 15.90 -38.12
CA THR A 3 -39.67 16.10 -36.91
C THR A 3 -38.37 15.26 -36.79
N LEU A 4 -37.28 15.64 -36.10
CA LEU A 4 -37.19 16.06 -34.68
C LEU A 4 -35.76 16.54 -34.28
N ASN A 5 -35.68 17.36 -33.22
CA ASN A 5 -34.53 18.01 -32.57
C ASN A 5 -33.47 17.07 -31.94
N ILE A 6 -32.22 17.55 -31.80
CA ILE A 6 -31.27 17.06 -30.78
C ILE A 6 -30.61 18.24 -30.06
N THR A 7 -31.11 18.53 -28.86
CA THR A 7 -30.37 19.19 -27.78
C THR A 7 -30.98 18.67 -26.49
N PHE A 8 -30.25 17.87 -25.69
CA PHE A 8 -30.43 17.84 -24.23
C PHE A 8 -29.31 17.09 -23.51
N ALA A 9 -29.10 17.54 -22.28
CA ALA A 9 -28.08 17.18 -21.31
C ALA A 9 -27.93 15.69 -20.99
N LEU A 10 -26.71 15.29 -20.59
CA LEU A 10 -26.50 14.12 -19.74
C LEU A 10 -25.97 14.56 -18.38
N THR A 11 -26.89 15.10 -17.58
CA THR A 11 -26.81 15.07 -16.13
C THR A 11 -28.21 14.71 -15.66
N LEU A 12 -28.41 13.47 -15.23
CA LEU A 12 -29.23 13.17 -14.05
C LEU A 12 -28.90 11.75 -13.59
N ALA A 13 -28.42 11.67 -12.37
CA ALA A 13 -28.49 10.47 -11.55
C ALA A 13 -29.95 10.04 -11.39
N PHE A 14 -30.21 8.74 -11.54
CA PHE A 14 -31.31 8.06 -10.85
C PHE A 14 -30.74 6.74 -10.31
N THR A 15 -30.32 6.78 -9.04
CA THR A 15 -30.86 6.01 -7.91
C THR A 15 -30.64 4.51 -8.00
N GLY A 16 -29.86 3.99 -7.04
CA GLY A 16 -29.76 2.57 -6.77
C GLY A 16 -31.13 1.99 -6.46
N VAL A 17 -31.43 0.87 -7.12
CA VAL A 17 -31.83 -0.41 -6.55
C VAL A 17 -31.66 -1.40 -7.71
N LEU A 18 -30.64 -2.24 -7.64
CA LEU A 18 -30.54 -3.63 -8.12
C LEU A 18 -29.05 -4.06 -8.13
N GLN A 19 -28.43 -3.92 -6.95
CA GLN A 19 -27.24 -4.68 -6.57
C GLN A 19 -27.61 -6.17 -6.35
N ALA A 20 -26.60 -7.03 -6.39
CA ALA A 20 -26.60 -8.49 -6.25
C ALA A 20 -26.80 -9.32 -7.54
N LYS A 21 -27.94 -9.23 -8.24
CA LYS A 21 -28.21 -10.19 -9.35
C LYS A 21 -27.35 -10.01 -10.61
N SER A 22 -26.83 -8.81 -10.84
CA SER A 22 -25.92 -8.52 -11.97
C SER A 22 -24.52 -9.07 -11.72
N LEU A 23 -24.03 -8.98 -10.47
CA LEU A 23 -22.73 -9.52 -10.08
C LEU A 23 -22.72 -11.06 -10.03
N GLU A 24 -23.81 -11.68 -9.58
CA GLU A 24 -23.95 -13.15 -9.60
C GLU A 24 -23.96 -13.72 -11.01
N ARG A 25 -24.62 -13.04 -11.97
CA ARG A 25 -24.59 -13.44 -13.39
C ARG A 25 -23.21 -13.28 -14.01
N MET A 26 -22.46 -12.23 -13.63
CA MET A 26 -21.08 -12.06 -14.07
C MET A 26 -20.11 -13.07 -13.42
N ARG A 27 -20.31 -13.44 -12.15
CA ARG A 27 -19.53 -14.48 -11.46
C ARG A 27 -19.80 -15.88 -12.03
N ALA A 28 -21.06 -16.21 -12.30
CA ALA A 28 -21.44 -17.48 -12.93
C ALA A 28 -20.98 -17.61 -14.40
N GLN A 29 -20.81 -16.50 -15.12
CA GLN A 29 -20.20 -16.50 -16.46
C GLN A 29 -18.67 -16.67 -16.42
N ALA A 30 -18.00 -16.26 -15.33
CA ALA A 30 -16.55 -16.40 -15.19
C ALA A 30 -16.13 -17.84 -14.82
N GLU A 31 -16.96 -18.60 -14.11
CA GLU A 31 -16.66 -19.99 -13.71
C GLU A 31 -16.68 -21.02 -14.87
N ASN A 32 -17.20 -20.66 -16.05
CA ASN A 32 -17.32 -21.59 -17.19
C ASN A 32 -16.45 -21.26 -18.41
N ILE A 33 -15.44 -20.40 -18.26
CA ILE A 33 -14.50 -20.12 -19.36
C ILE A 33 -13.36 -21.14 -19.33
N ASN A 34 -13.61 -22.33 -19.91
CA ASN A 34 -12.55 -23.28 -20.22
C ASN A 34 -11.93 -22.92 -21.58
N ILE A 35 -10.75 -22.31 -21.59
CA ILE A 35 -10.01 -22.05 -22.83
C ILE A 35 -9.18 -23.29 -23.14
N ASP A 36 -9.65 -24.08 -24.11
CA ASP A 36 -8.92 -25.22 -24.65
C ASP A 36 -7.70 -24.75 -25.44
N THR A 37 -6.50 -24.95 -24.87
CA THR A 37 -5.21 -24.60 -25.47
C THR A 37 -4.59 -25.77 -26.26
N SER A 38 -5.29 -26.90 -26.40
CA SER A 38 -4.77 -28.10 -27.08
C SER A 38 -4.44 -27.88 -28.56
N SER A 39 -4.97 -26.82 -29.19
CA SER A 39 -4.66 -26.46 -30.58
C SER A 39 -3.35 -25.67 -30.76
N LEU A 40 -2.71 -25.20 -29.67
CA LEU A 40 -1.46 -24.43 -29.74
C LEU A 40 -0.19 -25.31 -29.70
N ALA A 41 -0.31 -26.59 -29.32
CA ALA A 41 0.83 -27.51 -29.20
C ALA A 41 1.10 -28.38 -30.46
N LYS A 42 0.32 -28.25 -31.53
CA LYS A 42 0.39 -29.15 -32.70
C LYS A 42 0.86 -28.49 -34.01
N LYS A 43 1.77 -27.52 -33.93
CA LYS A 43 2.42 -26.94 -35.12
C LYS A 43 3.94 -26.78 -34.98
N THR A 44 4.59 -27.84 -34.51
CA THR A 44 6.05 -28.04 -34.62
C THR A 44 6.34 -29.49 -34.98
N ALA A 45 5.89 -29.95 -36.14
CA ALA A 45 6.46 -31.13 -36.80
C ALA A 45 6.01 -31.22 -38.27
N SER A 46 6.94 -31.68 -39.10
CA SER A 46 6.77 -32.20 -40.47
C SER A 46 6.73 -31.20 -41.63
N VAL A 47 7.91 -30.95 -42.19
CA VAL A 47 8.12 -30.78 -43.63
C VAL A 47 7.92 -32.13 -44.31
N PRO A 48 7.20 -32.20 -45.45
CA PRO A 48 7.69 -33.06 -46.52
C PRO A 48 7.63 -32.43 -47.92
N ARG A 49 8.46 -33.05 -48.75
CA ARG A 49 8.90 -32.78 -50.12
C ARG A 49 7.83 -33.14 -51.16
N ALA A 50 7.86 -32.43 -52.29
CA ALA A 50 6.96 -32.50 -53.43
C ALA A 50 6.91 -33.84 -54.20
N SER A 51 5.75 -34.17 -54.83
CA SER A 51 5.61 -34.37 -56.30
C SER A 51 4.20 -34.84 -56.76
N ALA A 52 3.76 -34.27 -57.90
CA ALA A 52 2.92 -34.79 -59.02
C ALA A 52 1.41 -35.16 -58.89
N ARG A 53 0.53 -34.23 -59.37
CA ARG A 53 -0.59 -34.27 -60.38
C ARG A 53 -1.28 -35.61 -60.82
N PRO A 54 -2.48 -35.56 -61.49
CA PRO A 54 -3.75 -34.82 -61.25
C PRO A 54 -5.04 -35.69 -61.54
N VAL A 55 -6.26 -35.10 -61.50
CA VAL A 55 -7.40 -35.24 -62.47
C VAL A 55 -8.78 -34.91 -61.83
N SER A 56 -9.45 -33.86 -62.40
CA SER A 56 -10.90 -33.53 -62.65
C SER A 56 -12.02 -33.96 -61.66
N ALA A 57 -13.17 -33.30 -61.46
CA ALA A 57 -13.92 -32.20 -62.10
C ALA A 57 -14.91 -31.63 -61.04
N ASP A 58 -15.01 -30.31 -60.89
CA ASP A 58 -16.14 -29.44 -61.28
C ASP A 58 -17.51 -29.68 -60.57
N ARG A 59 -17.84 -28.81 -59.60
CA ARG A 59 -19.21 -28.35 -59.34
C ARG A 59 -19.21 -27.03 -58.55
N GLN A 60 -19.83 -26.01 -59.12
CA GLN A 60 -19.95 -24.64 -58.63
C GLN A 60 -20.98 -24.48 -57.49
N GLN A 61 -20.73 -23.56 -56.55
CA GLN A 61 -21.74 -22.94 -55.66
C GLN A 61 -21.32 -21.48 -55.31
N PRO A 62 -22.25 -20.50 -55.16
CA PRO A 62 -22.02 -19.05 -55.34
C PRO A 62 -21.49 -18.31 -54.07
N PRO A 63 -21.13 -17.00 -54.15
CA PRO A 63 -20.13 -16.41 -53.26
C PRO A 63 -20.64 -16.05 -51.85
N ALA A 64 -19.74 -16.18 -50.88
CA ALA A 64 -19.90 -15.72 -49.50
C ALA A 64 -19.68 -14.20 -49.37
N ALA A 65 -20.40 -13.60 -48.41
CA ALA A 65 -20.33 -12.20 -48.00
C ALA A 65 -18.94 -11.79 -47.46
N PRO A 66 -18.59 -10.48 -47.44
CA PRO A 66 -17.23 -10.04 -47.15
C PRO A 66 -16.83 -10.26 -45.69
N GLU A 67 -15.60 -10.73 -45.54
CA GLU A 67 -14.87 -10.96 -44.30
C GLU A 67 -14.55 -9.62 -43.61
N VAL A 68 -15.16 -9.35 -42.44
CA VAL A 68 -14.74 -8.24 -41.57
C VAL A 68 -13.56 -8.73 -40.73
N LYS A 69 -12.35 -8.31 -41.12
CA LYS A 69 -11.15 -8.46 -40.30
C LYS A 69 -11.29 -7.65 -39.00
N ALA A 70 -11.54 -8.33 -37.89
CA ALA A 70 -11.38 -7.76 -36.55
C ALA A 70 -9.95 -7.99 -36.05
N SER A 71 -9.05 -7.06 -36.36
CA SER A 71 -7.74 -6.94 -35.70
C SER A 71 -7.88 -5.94 -34.54
N THR A 72 -8.26 -6.43 -33.35
CA THR A 72 -8.24 -5.62 -32.11
C THR A 72 -7.96 -6.46 -30.85
N ILE A 73 -7.59 -7.74 -31.03
CA ILE A 73 -7.36 -8.69 -29.94
C ILE A 73 -5.98 -8.59 -29.26
N PRO A 74 -4.87 -8.09 -29.88
CA PRO A 74 -3.57 -8.18 -29.22
C PRO A 74 -3.39 -7.18 -28.06
N LEU A 75 -4.06 -6.03 -28.09
CA LEU A 75 -3.88 -4.99 -27.06
C LEU A 75 -4.59 -5.35 -25.75
N ILE A 76 -5.83 -5.85 -25.82
CA ILE A 76 -6.59 -6.25 -24.62
C ILE A 76 -5.93 -7.46 -23.96
N ALA A 77 -5.45 -8.43 -24.73
CA ALA A 77 -4.73 -9.59 -24.19
C ALA A 77 -3.38 -9.18 -23.55
N ALA A 78 -2.64 -8.25 -24.16
CA ALA A 78 -1.41 -7.71 -23.58
C ALA A 78 -1.67 -6.91 -22.29
N ILE A 79 -2.74 -6.12 -22.26
CA ILE A 79 -3.17 -5.39 -21.06
C ILE A 79 -3.56 -6.37 -19.95
N VAL A 80 -4.39 -7.37 -20.24
CA VAL A 80 -4.80 -8.40 -19.25
C VAL A 80 -3.60 -9.21 -18.77
N GLN A 81 -2.65 -9.54 -19.65
CA GLN A 81 -1.42 -10.24 -19.27
C GLN A 81 -0.49 -9.37 -18.42
N PHE A 82 -0.38 -8.07 -18.72
CA PHE A 82 0.34 -7.10 -17.91
C PHE A 82 -0.31 -6.94 -16.52
N PHE A 83 -1.63 -6.84 -16.45
CA PHE A 83 -2.37 -6.85 -15.18
C PHE A 83 -2.23 -8.19 -14.44
N ARG A 84 -2.15 -9.35 -15.11
CA ARG A 84 -1.86 -10.64 -14.43
C ARG A 84 -0.43 -10.79 -13.93
N LEU A 85 0.52 -10.08 -14.53
CA LEU A 85 1.91 -10.05 -14.06
C LEU A 85 2.07 -9.15 -12.83
N LEU A 86 1.28 -8.08 -12.75
CA LEU A 86 1.27 -7.18 -11.59
C LEU A 86 0.32 -7.63 -10.48
N PHE A 87 -0.77 -8.32 -10.84
CA PHE A 87 -1.79 -8.82 -9.93
C PHE A 87 -1.85 -10.34 -10.01
N GLY A 88 -1.45 -11.02 -8.93
CA GLY A 88 -1.63 -12.46 -8.76
C GLY A 88 -3.10 -12.86 -8.90
N ALA A 89 -3.39 -14.16 -9.03
CA ALA A 89 -4.74 -14.66 -9.32
C ALA A 89 -5.84 -14.17 -8.34
N ASN A 90 -5.44 -13.71 -7.15
CA ASN A 90 -6.34 -13.19 -6.10
C ASN A 90 -6.33 -11.65 -5.97
N GLY A 91 -5.67 -10.92 -6.87
CA GLY A 91 -5.47 -9.46 -6.75
C GLY A 91 -4.29 -9.06 -5.86
N ASP A 92 -3.40 -10.00 -5.55
CA ASP A 92 -2.14 -9.74 -4.83
C ASP A 92 -1.18 -8.96 -5.70
N ILE A 93 -0.43 -8.01 -5.14
CA ILE A 93 0.58 -7.24 -5.85
C ILE A 93 1.94 -7.82 -5.52
N GLU A 94 2.71 -8.22 -6.52
CA GLU A 94 4.09 -8.66 -6.36
C GLU A 94 5.04 -7.68 -7.06
N ILE A 95 6.14 -7.36 -6.39
CA ILE A 95 7.21 -6.51 -6.92
C ILE A 95 8.53 -7.26 -6.91
N ALA A 96 9.42 -6.89 -7.84
CA ALA A 96 10.75 -7.47 -7.87
C ALA A 96 11.52 -7.09 -6.59
N ASN A 97 12.15 -8.09 -5.97
CA ASN A 97 13.07 -7.86 -4.86
C ASN A 97 14.27 -7.02 -5.37
N PRO A 98 14.58 -5.85 -4.78
CA PRO A 98 15.76 -5.10 -5.16
C PRO A 98 16.99 -5.98 -4.93
N SER A 99 17.67 -6.35 -6.02
CA SER A 99 18.77 -7.32 -6.04
C SER A 99 20.06 -6.86 -5.34
N THR A 100 19.95 -5.95 -4.37
CA THR A 100 21.03 -5.45 -3.54
C THR A 100 21.56 -6.53 -2.62
N GLU A 101 22.88 -6.54 -2.42
CA GLU A 101 23.55 -7.40 -1.45
C GLU A 101 22.90 -7.22 -0.08
N ILE A 102 22.24 -8.29 0.36
CA ILE A 102 21.66 -8.44 1.69
C ILE A 102 22.84 -8.39 2.67
N PRO A 103 22.87 -7.47 3.65
CA PRO A 103 23.93 -7.50 4.65
C PRO A 103 23.86 -8.83 5.41
N GLU A 104 24.96 -9.59 5.47
CA GLU A 104 25.04 -10.81 6.30
C GLU A 104 24.80 -10.45 7.77
N TYR A 105 23.95 -11.20 8.48
CA TYR A 105 23.55 -10.87 9.84
C TYR A 105 23.59 -12.07 10.80
N GLU A 106 24.13 -11.82 12.00
CA GLU A 106 23.99 -12.68 13.18
C GLU A 106 22.99 -12.05 14.16
N GLY A 107 21.82 -12.68 14.30
CA GLY A 107 20.78 -12.34 15.26
C GLY A 107 19.39 -12.71 14.73
N GLU A 108 18.49 -13.13 15.62
CA GLU A 108 17.08 -13.35 15.28
C GLU A 108 16.27 -12.28 16.01
N LEU A 109 15.56 -11.43 15.27
CA LEU A 109 14.44 -10.69 15.84
C LEU A 109 13.19 -11.53 15.62
N GLU A 110 12.50 -11.79 16.72
CA GLU A 110 11.30 -12.61 16.75
C GLU A 110 10.21 -11.93 15.90
N ASP A 111 9.62 -12.70 15.00
CA ASP A 111 8.41 -12.26 14.30
C ASP A 111 7.23 -12.29 15.27
N ASP A 112 6.15 -11.64 14.87
CA ASP A 112 4.88 -11.81 15.56
C ASP A 112 4.45 -13.28 15.52
N THR A 113 4.02 -13.77 16.67
CA THR A 113 3.55 -15.16 16.84
C THR A 113 2.05 -15.22 17.11
N GLU A 114 1.38 -14.07 17.29
CA GLU A 114 -0.02 -14.01 17.66
C GLU A 114 -0.91 -13.61 16.49
N GLU A 115 -1.91 -14.44 16.18
CA GLU A 115 -2.98 -14.05 15.25
C GLU A 115 -4.06 -13.24 15.98
N GLU A 116 -4.33 -12.03 15.51
CA GLU A 116 -5.55 -11.29 15.82
C GLU A 116 -6.63 -11.57 14.77
N SER A 117 -7.82 -11.92 15.24
CA SER A 117 -9.04 -11.95 14.44
C SER A 117 -9.89 -10.72 14.76
N TYR A 118 -10.64 -10.25 13.76
CA TYR A 118 -11.64 -9.21 13.95
C TYR A 118 -13.02 -9.80 13.71
N ASP A 119 -13.87 -9.76 14.73
CA ASP A 119 -15.30 -9.98 14.57
C ASP A 119 -16.04 -8.64 14.52
N GLU A 120 -17.02 -8.52 13.62
CA GLU A 120 -17.82 -7.30 13.53
C GLU A 120 -18.53 -7.05 14.87
N GLY A 121 -18.29 -5.88 15.46
CA GLY A 121 -18.80 -5.54 16.80
C GLY A 121 -17.92 -5.98 17.97
N GLN A 122 -16.76 -6.62 17.72
CA GLN A 122 -15.79 -6.92 18.78
C GLN A 122 -15.34 -5.64 19.49
N THR A 123 -15.43 -5.65 20.82
CA THR A 123 -15.02 -4.53 21.67
C THR A 123 -13.74 -4.90 22.40
N TYR A 124 -12.72 -4.06 22.24
CA TYR A 124 -11.54 -4.05 23.10
C TYR A 124 -11.71 -2.96 24.15
N GLU A 125 -10.85 -2.98 25.18
CA GLU A 125 -10.76 -1.86 26.12
C GLU A 125 -10.34 -0.59 25.35
N PRO A 126 -11.16 0.48 25.37
CA PRO A 126 -10.77 1.73 24.74
C PRO A 126 -9.49 2.27 25.37
N LEU A 127 -8.60 2.80 24.54
CA LEU A 127 -7.38 3.43 25.05
C LEU A 127 -7.73 4.72 25.81
N ASP A 128 -7.19 4.91 27.00
CA ASP A 128 -7.28 6.19 27.71
C ASP A 128 -6.47 7.25 26.96
N GLU A 129 -7.16 8.10 26.20
CA GLU A 129 -6.55 9.14 25.39
C GLU A 129 -5.82 10.22 26.21
N SER A 130 -6.09 10.33 27.52
CA SER A 130 -5.36 11.25 28.39
C SER A 130 -3.90 10.86 28.61
N THR A 131 -3.57 9.59 28.30
CA THR A 131 -2.19 9.08 28.31
C THR A 131 -1.39 9.44 27.05
N LEU A 132 -2.06 9.99 26.02
CA LEU A 132 -1.43 10.42 24.78
C LEU A 132 -0.81 11.82 24.95
N PRO A 133 0.35 12.09 24.32
CA PRO A 133 0.88 13.43 24.28
C PRO A 133 -0.12 14.39 23.60
N ALA A 134 -0.24 15.60 24.16
CA ALA A 134 -1.08 16.66 23.60
C ALA A 134 -0.47 17.21 22.30
N GLU A 135 0.86 17.39 22.29
CA GLU A 135 1.64 17.84 21.14
C GLU A 135 2.68 16.78 20.79
N PRO A 136 2.37 15.86 19.85
CA PRO A 136 3.27 14.79 19.50
C PRO A 136 4.53 15.33 18.80
N PHE A 137 5.65 14.67 19.05
CA PHE A 137 6.95 14.95 18.44
C PHE A 137 7.49 16.39 18.62
N GLN A 138 7.04 17.13 19.64
CA GLN A 138 7.74 18.34 20.03
C GLN A 138 9.19 17.97 20.40
N GLN A 139 10.15 18.59 19.70
CA GLN A 139 11.55 18.52 20.11
C GLN A 139 11.63 19.07 21.52
N THR A 140 11.84 18.17 22.48
CA THR A 140 12.09 18.53 23.88
C THR A 140 13.32 19.43 23.92
N GLN A 141 13.13 20.76 23.91
CA GLN A 141 14.18 21.76 24.16
C GLN A 141 14.66 21.73 25.63
N GLN A 142 14.60 20.57 26.30
CA GLN A 142 14.82 20.42 27.73
C GLN A 142 16.16 19.76 28.07
N PHE A 143 17.14 19.85 27.16
CA PHE A 143 18.55 19.56 27.44
C PHE A 143 19.39 20.83 27.72
N GLY A 144 18.76 21.92 28.16
CA GLY A 144 19.44 23.20 28.42
C GLY A 144 19.45 23.70 29.87
N LEU A 145 18.82 23.03 30.84
CA LEU A 145 18.65 23.59 32.20
C LEU A 145 19.27 22.79 33.35
N LEU A 146 20.00 21.71 33.09
CA LEU A 146 20.75 21.00 34.13
C LEU A 146 22.23 20.94 33.78
N GLN A 147 22.92 22.01 34.16
CA GLN A 147 24.34 22.12 34.54
C GLN A 147 24.88 23.46 34.02
N GLN A 148 24.92 24.47 34.90
CA GLN A 148 25.96 25.49 34.81
C GLN A 148 27.19 24.92 35.53
N PRO A 149 28.28 24.54 34.84
CA PRO A 149 29.57 24.45 35.48
C PRO A 149 30.03 25.87 35.79
N GLN A 150 30.44 26.07 37.04
CA GLN A 150 31.05 27.31 37.49
C GLN A 150 32.24 27.70 36.60
N ALA A 151 32.32 28.99 36.30
CA ALA A 151 33.33 29.60 35.47
C ALA A 151 34.77 29.33 35.98
N GLN A 152 35.66 29.00 35.04
CA GLN A 152 37.07 29.39 35.12
C GLN A 152 37.49 30.05 33.80
N PRO A 153 38.36 31.07 33.82
CA PRO A 153 38.51 31.99 32.70
C PRO A 153 39.81 31.75 31.94
N GLN A 154 39.78 31.35 30.66
CA GLN A 154 40.92 31.56 29.74
C GLN A 154 40.49 31.82 28.29
N THR A 155 40.65 33.09 27.92
CA THR A 155 41.11 33.66 26.64
C THR A 155 41.04 32.81 25.36
N GLN A 156 40.22 33.25 24.40
CA GLN A 156 40.58 33.38 22.97
C GLN A 156 39.57 34.25 22.20
N GLN A 157 40.09 35.04 21.25
CA GLN A 157 39.44 36.11 20.48
C GLN A 157 38.41 35.61 19.43
N PRO A 158 37.50 36.47 18.94
CA PRO A 158 36.40 36.07 18.06
C PRO A 158 36.81 36.01 16.58
N SER A 159 36.57 34.88 15.93
CA SER A 159 36.38 34.81 14.48
C SER A 159 34.88 34.78 14.17
N PHE A 160 34.39 35.86 13.57
CA PHE A 160 33.08 35.91 12.95
C PHE A 160 33.12 35.12 11.63
N GLN A 161 32.32 34.06 11.50
CA GLN A 161 31.97 33.53 10.19
C GLN A 161 30.48 33.15 10.14
N SER A 162 29.75 34.03 9.45
CA SER A 162 28.50 33.88 8.69
C SER A 162 27.68 32.60 8.87
N GLY A 163 26.42 32.80 9.29
CA GLY A 163 25.41 31.77 9.42
C GLY A 163 25.13 30.97 8.15
N GLN A 164 25.02 29.67 8.34
CA GLN A 164 24.27 28.75 7.48
C GLN A 164 22.87 28.59 8.07
N PRO A 165 21.82 28.43 7.24
CA PRO A 165 20.48 28.16 7.73
C PRO A 165 20.49 26.82 8.48
N SER A 166 19.99 26.85 9.71
CA SER A 166 19.81 25.71 10.59
C SER A 166 18.99 24.61 9.91
N SER A 167 19.65 23.50 9.59
CA SER A 167 19.02 22.22 9.27
C SER A 167 18.24 21.73 10.48
N SER A 168 16.92 21.59 10.34
CA SER A 168 16.10 20.86 11.30
C SER A 168 16.57 19.39 11.34
N ALA A 169 16.65 18.83 12.55
CA ALA A 169 17.10 17.48 12.88
C ALA A 169 16.77 16.42 11.80
N GLY A 170 17.82 15.85 11.22
CA GLY A 170 17.80 15.16 9.94
C GLY A 170 17.43 13.68 9.98
N GLY A 171 16.16 13.40 9.73
CA GLY A 171 15.70 12.12 9.16
C GLY A 171 15.57 12.21 7.62
N PRO A 172 15.33 11.09 6.92
CA PRO A 172 15.08 11.12 5.48
C PRO A 172 13.81 11.92 5.16
N ALA A 173 13.84 12.66 4.06
CA ALA A 173 12.66 13.35 3.54
C ALA A 173 11.60 12.33 3.08
N VAL A 174 10.32 12.71 3.18
CA VAL A 174 9.21 11.92 2.61
C VAL A 174 9.41 11.79 1.09
N PRO A 175 9.29 10.59 0.49
CA PRO A 175 9.32 10.45 -0.97
C PRO A 175 8.26 11.33 -1.64
N GLU A 176 8.69 12.19 -2.57
CA GLU A 176 7.86 13.26 -3.13
C GLU A 176 6.66 12.73 -3.95
N ASP A 177 6.81 11.57 -4.59
CA ASP A 177 5.72 10.91 -5.31
C ASP A 177 4.65 10.37 -4.35
N LEU A 178 5.05 9.73 -3.25
CA LEU A 178 4.11 9.25 -2.23
C LEU A 178 3.43 10.41 -1.50
N LYS A 179 4.20 11.44 -1.15
CA LYS A 179 3.67 12.67 -0.54
C LYS A 179 2.63 13.34 -1.44
N ARG A 180 2.92 13.48 -2.73
CA ARG A 180 1.97 14.01 -3.71
C ARG A 180 0.70 13.16 -3.79
N LYS A 181 0.82 11.83 -3.97
CA LYS A 181 -0.34 10.91 -4.02
C LYS A 181 -1.21 11.02 -2.76
N ALA A 182 -0.60 11.09 -1.58
CA ALA A 182 -1.30 11.23 -0.32
C ALA A 182 -2.06 12.57 -0.21
N LEU A 183 -1.40 13.68 -0.54
CA LEU A 183 -2.01 15.02 -0.50
C LEU A 183 -3.14 15.17 -1.53
N ASP A 184 -2.95 14.68 -2.75
CA ASP A 184 -3.95 14.72 -3.81
C ASP A 184 -5.21 13.95 -3.38
N TYR A 185 -5.04 12.73 -2.84
CA TYR A 185 -6.15 11.93 -2.33
C TYR A 185 -6.83 12.62 -1.13
N PHE A 186 -6.06 13.15 -0.19
CA PHE A 186 -6.56 13.86 0.98
C PHE A 186 -7.43 15.07 0.60
N HIS A 187 -6.96 15.91 -0.32
CA HIS A 187 -7.71 17.08 -0.77
C HIS A 187 -8.98 16.69 -1.53
N ALA A 188 -8.88 15.73 -2.46
CA ALA A 188 -10.02 15.25 -3.23
C ALA A 188 -11.10 14.57 -2.38
N ASN A 189 -10.71 14.00 -1.23
CA ASN A 189 -11.59 13.26 -0.33
C ASN A 189 -11.72 13.90 1.05
N SER A 190 -11.48 15.21 1.17
CA SER A 190 -11.38 15.87 2.47
C SER A 190 -12.61 15.59 3.36
N GLY A 191 -13.82 15.49 2.84
CA GLY A 191 -15.00 15.13 3.64
C GLY A 191 -14.91 13.82 4.45
N LYS A 192 -13.98 12.91 4.13
CA LYS A 192 -13.80 11.62 4.82
C LYS A 192 -12.94 11.68 6.10
N PHE A 193 -12.11 12.71 6.26
CA PHE A 193 -11.12 12.78 7.34
C PHE A 193 -11.53 13.85 8.35
N ALA A 194 -11.75 13.47 9.60
CA ALA A 194 -12.01 14.43 10.68
C ALA A 194 -10.69 15.05 11.19
N ASN A 195 -9.61 14.26 11.24
CA ASN A 195 -8.28 14.79 11.50
C ASN A 195 -7.72 15.45 10.23
N LYS A 196 -7.49 16.77 10.32
CA LYS A 196 -6.97 17.60 9.24
C LYS A 196 -5.52 18.01 9.40
N ARG A 197 -4.90 17.66 10.52
CA ARG A 197 -3.55 18.10 10.85
C ARG A 197 -2.52 17.11 10.36
N TYR A 198 -2.79 15.80 10.45
CA TYR A 198 -1.76 14.80 10.17
C TYR A 198 -2.12 13.84 9.03
N ILE A 199 -1.09 13.43 8.29
CA ILE A 199 -1.14 12.31 7.33
C ILE A 199 0.01 11.36 7.64
N GLY A 200 -0.28 10.06 7.69
CA GLY A 200 0.73 9.00 7.69
C GLY A 200 1.12 8.59 6.28
N ILE A 201 2.40 8.37 6.00
CA ILE A 201 2.90 7.92 4.70
C ILE A 201 3.88 6.78 4.91
N VAL A 202 3.60 5.59 4.38
CA VAL A 202 4.48 4.41 4.45
C VAL A 202 5.07 4.14 3.07
N ASP A 203 6.39 3.94 3.00
CA ASP A 203 7.09 3.50 1.80
C ASP A 203 7.61 2.06 1.97
N PHE A 204 6.91 1.11 1.36
CA PHE A 204 7.31 -0.28 1.37
C PHE A 204 8.40 -0.63 0.34
N ALA A 205 8.82 0.33 -0.51
CA ALA A 205 10.02 0.13 -1.35
C ALA A 205 11.30 0.08 -0.49
N ALA A 206 11.31 0.78 0.64
CA ALA A 206 12.44 0.83 1.54
C ALA A 206 12.53 -0.41 2.44
N HIS A 207 13.75 -0.85 2.69
CA HIS A 207 14.06 -1.94 3.62
C HIS A 207 13.57 -1.65 5.05
N SER A 208 13.21 -2.68 5.81
CA SER A 208 12.57 -2.54 7.13
C SER A 208 13.42 -1.97 8.26
N SER A 209 14.75 -1.91 8.07
CA SER A 209 15.67 -1.19 8.97
C SER A 209 15.88 0.29 8.63
N ARG A 210 15.07 0.83 7.72
CA ARG A 210 15.06 2.26 7.42
C ARG A 210 13.82 2.91 8.01
N ASP A 211 13.94 4.19 8.34
CA ASP A 211 12.77 5.01 8.54
C ASP A 211 11.98 5.07 7.23
N ARG A 212 10.78 4.50 7.27
CA ARG A 212 9.93 4.31 6.09
C ARG A 212 8.46 4.56 6.38
N PHE A 213 8.15 5.09 7.57
CA PHE A 213 6.84 5.62 7.91
C PHE A 213 7.01 7.05 8.40
N TRP A 214 6.37 7.99 7.71
CA TRP A 214 6.38 9.40 8.07
C TRP A 214 5.03 9.83 8.64
N ILE A 215 5.08 10.58 9.73
CA ILE A 215 3.95 11.36 10.24
C ILE A 215 4.15 12.80 9.81
N LEU A 216 3.38 13.23 8.80
CA LEU A 216 3.43 14.58 8.23
C LEU A 216 2.41 15.48 8.94
N ASP A 217 2.88 16.55 9.57
CA ASP A 217 2.06 17.64 10.08
C ASP A 217 1.80 18.66 8.95
N LEU A 218 0.56 18.77 8.50
CA LEU A 218 0.12 19.68 7.45
C LEU A 218 0.07 21.15 7.90
N GLN A 219 0.03 21.40 9.21
CA GLN A 219 0.03 22.76 9.75
C GLN A 219 1.45 23.34 9.75
N SER A 220 2.45 22.56 10.19
CA SER A 220 3.85 23.00 10.23
C SER A 220 4.65 22.66 8.97
N GLY A 221 4.21 21.66 8.20
CA GLY A 221 4.94 21.07 7.09
C GLY A 221 6.05 20.11 7.52
N SER A 222 6.25 19.88 8.81
CA SER A 222 7.26 18.96 9.35
C SER A 222 6.84 17.51 9.19
N ALA A 223 7.82 16.62 9.02
CA ALA A 223 7.60 15.17 8.97
C ALA A 223 8.52 14.47 9.97
N HIS A 224 7.96 13.50 10.69
CA HIS A 224 8.70 12.63 11.61
C HIS A 224 8.80 11.25 11.00
N ALA A 225 10.02 10.80 10.73
CA ALA A 225 10.30 9.51 10.11
C ALA A 225 10.58 8.47 11.19
N ILE A 226 9.97 7.30 11.07
CA ILE A 226 10.12 6.17 12.00
C ILE A 226 10.18 4.84 11.24
N HIS A 227 10.65 3.79 11.93
CA HIS A 227 10.58 2.42 11.46
C HIS A 227 9.15 1.86 11.54
N VAL A 228 8.81 0.97 10.60
CA VAL A 228 7.54 0.24 10.62
C VAL A 228 7.73 -1.18 10.06
N ALA A 229 7.13 -2.16 10.72
CA ALA A 229 7.08 -3.54 10.24
C ALA A 229 6.01 -3.74 9.15
N HIS A 230 6.12 -4.88 8.47
CA HIS A 230 5.24 -5.37 7.42
C HIS A 230 4.88 -6.82 7.74
N GLY A 231 3.90 -7.36 7.00
CA GLY A 231 3.46 -8.72 7.18
C GLY A 231 4.49 -9.79 6.75
N THR A 232 4.52 -10.93 7.43
CA THR A 232 5.31 -12.12 7.03
C THR A 232 4.99 -12.59 5.62
N GLY A 233 3.73 -12.48 5.20
CA GLY A 233 3.31 -12.81 3.83
C GLY A 233 3.77 -11.80 2.77
N SER A 234 4.32 -10.65 3.19
CA SER A 234 4.92 -9.64 2.32
C SER A 234 6.41 -9.85 2.08
N ASP A 235 7.07 -10.62 2.92
CA ASP A 235 8.52 -10.84 2.93
C ASP A 235 8.78 -12.32 3.25
N PRO A 236 8.49 -13.24 2.32
CA PRO A 236 8.57 -14.67 2.58
C PRO A 236 10.01 -15.19 2.74
N ASP A 237 10.98 -14.52 2.13
CA ASP A 237 12.42 -14.77 2.20
C ASP A 237 13.09 -14.17 3.45
N ASN A 238 12.35 -13.36 4.20
CA ASN A 238 12.75 -12.82 5.50
C ASN A 238 13.98 -11.90 5.43
N ASP A 239 14.10 -11.19 4.32
CA ASP A 239 15.26 -10.35 4.02
C ASP A 239 15.03 -8.89 4.35
N GLY A 240 13.84 -8.52 4.84
CA GLY A 240 13.45 -7.18 5.25
C GLY A 240 12.83 -6.32 4.13
N TYR A 241 12.65 -6.84 2.92
CA TYR A 241 11.94 -6.20 1.83
C TYR A 241 10.50 -6.71 1.70
N ALA A 242 9.53 -5.79 1.63
CA ALA A 242 8.14 -6.12 1.34
C ALA A 242 7.97 -6.26 -0.18
N THR A 243 7.96 -7.49 -0.69
CA THR A 243 7.87 -7.78 -2.13
C THR A 243 6.49 -8.29 -2.56
N ARG A 244 5.63 -8.65 -1.60
CA ARG A 244 4.26 -9.09 -1.86
C ARG A 244 3.24 -8.31 -1.02
N PHE A 245 2.10 -7.97 -1.59
CA PHE A 245 1.01 -7.29 -0.91
C PHE A 245 -0.31 -7.96 -1.22
N SER A 246 -1.21 -8.05 -0.25
CA SER A 246 -2.47 -8.76 -0.43
C SER A 246 -3.60 -8.11 0.35
N ASN A 247 -4.79 -8.14 -0.25
CA ASN A 247 -6.05 -7.81 0.41
C ASN A 247 -6.81 -9.07 0.90
N VAL A 248 -6.24 -10.25 0.69
CA VAL A 248 -6.90 -11.54 0.96
C VAL A 248 -6.79 -11.86 2.46
N PRO A 249 -7.89 -12.30 3.11
CA PRO A 249 -7.85 -12.81 4.48
C PRO A 249 -6.81 -13.91 4.67
N ASN A 250 -6.16 -13.93 5.83
CA ASN A 250 -5.13 -14.92 6.20
C ASN A 250 -3.90 -14.97 5.28
N SER A 251 -3.71 -14.00 4.38
CA SER A 251 -2.51 -13.89 3.54
C SER A 251 -1.25 -13.52 4.33
N ARG A 252 -1.43 -13.02 5.56
CA ARG A 252 -0.39 -12.43 6.44
C ARG A 252 0.45 -11.33 5.78
N ALA A 253 0.02 -10.81 4.63
CA ALA A 253 0.71 -9.77 3.89
C ALA A 253 0.10 -8.40 4.19
N SER A 254 0.92 -7.37 4.25
CA SER A 254 0.43 -5.99 4.26
C SER A 254 -0.28 -5.67 2.94
N SER A 255 -1.16 -4.66 2.96
CA SER A 255 -1.84 -4.16 1.76
C SER A 255 -1.40 -2.75 1.40
N LEU A 256 -1.39 -2.41 0.11
CA LEU A 256 -1.14 -1.04 -0.37
C LEU A 256 -2.43 -0.22 -0.43
N GLY A 257 -2.29 1.09 -0.44
CA GLY A 257 -3.37 2.06 -0.66
C GLY A 257 -3.64 2.98 0.53
N PHE A 258 -4.78 3.64 0.47
CA PHE A 258 -5.22 4.63 1.46
C PHE A 258 -6.02 3.99 2.58
N TYR A 259 -5.75 4.38 3.82
CA TYR A 259 -6.45 3.94 5.03
C TYR A 259 -7.04 5.15 5.77
N LEU A 260 -8.19 4.96 6.40
CA LEU A 260 -8.74 5.85 7.42
C LEU A 260 -8.43 5.27 8.79
N THR A 261 -7.87 6.08 9.68
CA THR A 261 -7.64 5.67 11.07
C THR A 261 -8.93 5.65 11.87
N GLY A 262 -9.08 4.62 12.70
CA GLY A 262 -10.28 4.35 13.46
C GLY A 262 -10.08 4.49 14.97
N ALA A 263 -10.83 3.69 15.72
CA ALA A 263 -10.82 3.68 17.18
C ALA A 263 -9.47 3.22 17.74
N LEU A 264 -9.07 3.84 18.84
CA LEU A 264 -7.94 3.45 19.66
C LEU A 264 -8.37 2.41 20.71
N TYR A 265 -7.52 1.42 20.94
CA TYR A 265 -7.78 0.39 21.92
C TYR A 265 -6.49 -0.21 22.49
N THR A 266 -6.61 -0.96 23.58
CA THR A 266 -5.54 -1.82 24.08
C THR A 266 -5.94 -3.28 23.81
N GLY A 267 -5.13 -3.96 22.98
CA GLY A 267 -5.35 -5.34 22.54
C GLY A 267 -4.21 -6.25 22.96
N LYS A 268 -4.06 -7.39 22.27
CA LYS A 268 -2.99 -8.35 22.55
C LYS A 268 -1.61 -7.76 22.25
N HIS A 269 -1.51 -6.99 21.18
CA HIS A 269 -0.30 -6.26 20.80
C HIS A 269 -0.17 -4.89 21.51
N GLY A 270 -0.80 -4.72 22.68
CA GLY A 270 -0.80 -3.47 23.42
C GLY A 270 -1.60 -2.36 22.72
N ARG A 271 -1.06 -1.15 22.75
CA ARG A 271 -1.75 0.06 22.27
C ARG A 271 -1.90 0.02 20.75
N SER A 272 -3.14 0.09 20.29
CA SER A 272 -3.50 -0.21 18.92
C SER A 272 -4.53 0.78 18.35
N MET A 273 -4.54 0.91 17.04
CA MET A 273 -5.46 1.74 16.27
C MET A 273 -6.00 0.95 15.08
N ARG A 274 -7.34 0.88 14.98
CA ARG A 274 -8.00 0.23 13.85
C ARG A 274 -7.71 0.97 12.55
N LEU A 275 -7.57 0.22 11.44
CA LEU A 275 -7.41 0.77 10.12
C LEU A 275 -8.56 0.33 9.20
N HIS A 276 -9.18 1.30 8.53
CA HIS A 276 -10.23 1.07 7.55
C HIS A 276 -9.66 1.27 6.14
N GLY A 277 -9.76 0.27 5.28
CA GLY A 277 -9.31 0.38 3.90
C GLY A 277 -10.19 1.32 3.07
N LEU A 278 -9.58 2.21 2.29
CA LEU A 278 -10.26 3.13 1.38
C LEU A 278 -9.95 2.83 -0.10
N SER A 279 -9.10 1.83 -0.38
CA SER A 279 -8.70 1.39 -1.72
C SER A 279 -9.15 -0.04 -1.97
N SER A 280 -9.33 -0.44 -3.23
CA SER A 280 -9.66 -1.83 -3.58
C SER A 280 -8.58 -2.82 -3.14
N THR A 281 -7.32 -2.37 -3.06
CA THR A 281 -6.14 -3.13 -2.63
C THR A 281 -6.04 -3.32 -1.12
N ASN A 282 -6.84 -2.61 -0.32
CA ASN A 282 -6.86 -2.74 1.15
C ASN A 282 -8.27 -2.76 1.75
N SER A 283 -9.32 -2.93 0.94
CA SER A 283 -10.72 -2.82 1.38
C SER A 283 -11.09 -3.77 2.52
N ASN A 284 -10.35 -4.86 2.72
CA ASN A 284 -10.58 -5.83 3.78
C ASN A 284 -9.74 -5.56 5.04
N ALA A 285 -9.00 -4.45 5.12
CA ALA A 285 -8.07 -4.18 6.23
C ALA A 285 -8.71 -4.37 7.61
N LEU A 286 -9.87 -3.73 7.86
CA LEU A 286 -10.58 -3.87 9.13
C LEU A 286 -11.00 -5.32 9.40
N SER A 287 -11.65 -5.97 8.43
CA SER A 287 -12.11 -7.37 8.57
C SER A 287 -10.96 -8.38 8.73
N ARG A 288 -9.74 -7.97 8.36
CA ARG A 288 -8.52 -8.76 8.51
C ARG A 288 -7.76 -8.45 9.80
N ALA A 289 -8.35 -7.66 10.70
CA ALA A 289 -7.69 -7.14 11.90
C ALA A 289 -6.38 -6.40 11.62
N VAL A 290 -6.24 -5.78 10.44
CA VAL A 290 -5.05 -4.96 10.13
C VAL A 290 -5.16 -3.66 10.94
N VAL A 291 -4.18 -3.46 11.82
CA VAL A 291 -4.12 -2.32 12.73
C VAL A 291 -2.75 -1.65 12.70
N LEU A 292 -2.65 -0.47 13.28
CA LEU A 292 -1.38 0.14 13.68
C LEU A 292 -1.19 -0.14 15.17
N HIS A 293 -0.08 -0.75 15.56
CA HIS A 293 0.13 -1.16 16.95
C HIS A 293 1.58 -1.08 17.41
N ASP A 294 1.73 -1.24 18.72
CA ASP A 294 3.00 -1.33 19.42
C ASP A 294 3.71 -2.67 19.18
N SER A 295 5.04 -2.70 19.18
CA SER A 295 5.82 -3.91 19.08
C SER A 295 7.21 -3.79 19.72
N ASP A 296 7.66 -4.90 20.30
CA ASP A 296 9.04 -5.09 20.77
C ASP A 296 10.00 -5.48 19.63
N TYR A 297 9.47 -5.97 18.52
CA TYR A 297 10.22 -6.44 17.36
C TYR A 297 10.55 -5.35 16.33
N VAL A 298 10.18 -4.09 16.59
CA VAL A 298 10.59 -2.92 15.80
C VAL A 298 11.48 -2.03 16.67
N ARG A 299 12.75 -1.89 16.28
CA ARG A 299 13.75 -1.12 17.04
C ARG A 299 14.73 -0.46 16.08
N GLU A 300 15.13 0.78 16.39
CA GLU A 300 16.22 1.45 15.66
C GLU A 300 17.53 0.68 15.80
N GLY A 301 18.34 0.67 14.73
CA GLY A 301 19.61 -0.03 14.70
C GLY A 301 19.50 -1.55 14.53
N SER A 302 18.28 -2.11 14.55
CA SER A 302 18.04 -3.48 14.11
C SER A 302 18.36 -3.64 12.62
N TYR A 303 18.94 -4.78 12.26
CA TYR A 303 19.27 -5.10 10.89
C TYR A 303 18.02 -5.14 9.97
N ARG A 304 16.91 -5.65 10.50
CA ARG A 304 15.56 -5.61 9.92
C ARG A 304 14.54 -5.52 11.07
N ALA A 305 13.34 -5.00 10.82
CA ALA A 305 12.25 -5.19 11.76
C ALA A 305 11.77 -6.66 11.74
N GLY A 306 11.22 -7.15 12.85
CA GLY A 306 10.38 -8.35 12.83
C GLY A 306 9.15 -8.13 11.96
N ARG A 307 8.44 -9.21 11.64
CA ARG A 307 7.28 -9.18 10.72
C ARG A 307 5.98 -9.43 11.48
N SER A 308 4.94 -8.66 11.16
CA SER A 308 3.58 -8.83 11.67
C SER A 308 2.78 -9.83 10.82
N PHE A 309 1.46 -9.91 11.00
CA PHE A 309 0.55 -10.57 10.04
C PHE A 309 -0.17 -9.61 9.09
N GLY A 310 0.44 -8.46 8.81
CA GLY A 310 -0.01 -7.46 7.83
C GLY A 310 -0.24 -6.08 8.44
N CYS A 311 -0.21 -5.98 9.77
CA CYS A 311 -0.32 -4.77 10.55
C CYS A 311 0.88 -3.82 10.37
N LEU A 312 0.65 -2.53 10.63
CA LEU A 312 1.68 -1.51 10.73
C LEU A 312 2.20 -1.48 12.18
N ALA A 313 3.18 -2.33 12.49
CA ALA A 313 3.78 -2.35 13.82
C ALA A 313 4.90 -1.30 13.92
N VAL A 314 4.93 -0.54 15.01
CA VAL A 314 5.98 0.47 15.29
C VAL A 314 6.60 0.20 16.66
N ALA A 315 7.72 0.85 16.96
CA ALA A 315 8.39 0.69 18.25
C ALA A 315 7.56 1.27 19.42
N ASN A 316 7.67 0.66 20.59
CA ASN A 316 7.07 1.15 21.85
C ASN A 316 7.39 2.63 22.15
N SER A 317 8.58 3.10 21.80
CA SER A 317 8.97 4.50 22.02
C SER A 317 8.16 5.47 21.15
N GLU A 318 7.64 5.02 20.02
CA GLU A 318 6.98 5.86 19.01
C GLU A 318 5.45 5.82 19.11
N ILE A 319 4.88 4.69 19.56
CA ILE A 319 3.44 4.44 19.48
C ILE A 319 2.60 5.57 20.08
N ALA A 320 3.05 6.18 21.20
CA ALA A 320 2.29 7.25 21.84
C ALA A 320 2.14 8.49 20.96
N ASN A 321 3.24 8.91 20.32
CA ASN A 321 3.23 10.06 19.41
C ASN A 321 2.47 9.75 18.12
N VAL A 322 2.61 8.54 17.60
CA VAL A 322 1.92 8.10 16.39
C VAL A 322 0.41 8.08 16.60
N LEU A 323 -0.07 7.45 17.68
CA LEU A 323 -1.49 7.41 18.03
C LEU A 323 -2.04 8.82 18.28
N ALA A 324 -1.30 9.67 19.00
CA ALA A 324 -1.70 11.05 19.25
C ALA A 324 -1.85 11.87 17.95
N SER A 325 -0.94 11.67 17.00
CA SER A 325 -0.96 12.38 15.72
C SER A 325 -2.10 11.90 14.83
N LEU A 326 -2.33 10.59 14.77
CA LEU A 326 -3.23 9.98 13.80
C LEU A 326 -4.63 9.67 14.34
N ARG A 327 -4.92 9.94 15.62
CA ARG A 327 -6.26 9.74 16.21
C ARG A 327 -7.33 10.59 15.53
N GLY A 328 -8.58 10.17 15.66
CA GLY A 328 -9.74 10.95 15.20
C GLY A 328 -9.93 10.99 13.68
N GLY A 329 -9.51 9.96 12.94
CA GLY A 329 -9.80 9.85 11.51
C GLY A 329 -8.86 10.64 10.60
N ALA A 330 -7.57 10.30 10.68
CA ALA A 330 -6.51 10.76 9.78
C ALA A 330 -6.38 9.84 8.56
N LEU A 331 -5.69 10.33 7.54
CA LEU A 331 -5.28 9.53 6.39
C LEU A 331 -3.95 8.82 6.69
N ILE A 332 -3.83 7.56 6.31
CA ILE A 332 -2.54 6.91 6.07
C ILE A 332 -2.48 6.46 4.61
N TYR A 333 -1.37 6.71 3.91
CA TYR A 333 -1.09 6.15 2.59
C TYR A 333 0.07 5.18 2.67
N ALA A 334 -0.14 3.91 2.32
CA ALA A 334 0.94 2.93 2.19
C ALA A 334 1.19 2.62 0.72
N GLY A 335 2.38 2.93 0.23
CA GLY A 335 2.74 2.79 -1.17
C GLY A 335 4.17 2.30 -1.37
N ILE A 336 4.62 2.38 -2.62
CA ILE A 336 5.97 2.01 -3.04
C ILE A 336 6.51 3.21 -3.80
N SER A 337 7.56 3.86 -3.27
CA SER A 337 8.15 5.01 -3.95
C SER A 337 8.78 4.63 -5.28
N ASN A 338 8.85 5.59 -6.20
CA ASN A 338 9.35 5.40 -7.57
C ASN A 338 8.56 4.35 -8.36
N SER A 339 7.29 4.15 -8.02
CA SER A 339 6.37 3.28 -8.73
C SER A 339 5.07 3.99 -9.10
N ASP A 340 4.40 3.52 -10.14
CA ASP A 340 3.08 4.00 -10.53
C ASP A 340 1.94 3.40 -9.66
N LEU A 341 2.26 2.50 -8.74
CA LEU A 341 1.32 1.78 -7.88
C LEU A 341 0.77 2.61 -6.73
#